data_AF-A0A1Q6L489-F1
#
_entry.id   AF-A0A1Q6L489-F1
#
_cell.length_a   1.000
_cell.length_b   1.000
_cell.length_c   1.000
_cell.angle_alpha   90.00
_cell.angle_beta   90.00
_cell.angle_gamma   90.00
#
_symmetry.space_group_name_H-M   'P 1'
#
loop_
_entity.id
_entity.type
_entity.pdbx_description
1 polymer ?
#
loop_
_entity_poly.entity_id
_entity_poly.type
_entity_poly.pdbx_seq_one_letter_code
_entity_poly.pdbx_strand_id
1 'polypeptide(L)'
;MEKEKKEVDEKYIKAICINIVKAIIVIFYFLILNLISEKIGEELFRRGIQICTMIFLFVAIYIIEKAYKEDDGVKAIDGIEVLVLATAVLTLEYITNRFKFQFNSYSSTLSYVFAIYFVLKSIVIYTKGRKEVEKSLSDIEEIVKKEEPIKKEATKKRKEKVEEIENKEKTNKQENKTTKKKTKKEVKNNG
;
A
#
# COMPACT_ATOMS: atom_id res chain seq x y z
N MET A 1 -19.87 9.41 13.45
CA MET A 1 -19.53 10.34 12.35
C MET A 1 -18.68 11.54 12.76
N GLU A 2 -19.19 12.65 13.33
CA GLU A 2 -18.33 13.84 13.57
C GLU A 2 -17.23 13.62 14.63
N LYS A 3 -17.54 12.85 15.69
CA LYS A 3 -16.56 12.47 16.72
C LYS A 3 -15.47 11.54 16.18
N GLU A 4 -15.84 10.54 15.39
CA GLU A 4 -14.88 9.60 14.76
C GLU A 4 -13.95 10.31 13.76
N LYS A 5 -14.47 11.26 12.98
CA LYS A 5 -13.64 12.05 12.06
C LYS A 5 -12.57 12.85 12.80
N LYS A 6 -12.96 13.52 13.89
CA LYS A 6 -12.03 14.30 14.74
C LYS A 6 -10.96 13.39 15.36
N GLU A 7 -11.34 12.19 15.78
CA GLU A 7 -10.41 11.22 16.38
C GLU A 7 -9.39 10.68 15.35
N VAL A 8 -9.84 10.35 14.14
CA VAL A 8 -8.95 9.93 13.05
C VAL A 8 -7.99 11.05 12.65
N ASP A 9 -8.50 12.27 12.44
CA ASP A 9 -7.67 13.44 12.11
C ASP A 9 -6.63 13.70 13.21
N GLU A 10 -7.02 13.65 14.50
CA GLU A 10 -6.11 13.88 15.63
C GLU A 10 -4.99 12.83 15.71
N LYS A 11 -5.29 11.55 15.46
CA LYS A 11 -4.30 10.47 15.42
C LYS A 11 -3.21 10.73 14.38
N TYR A 12 -3.61 11.13 13.18
CA TYR A 12 -2.67 11.39 12.09
C TYR A 12 -1.88 12.69 12.28
N ILE A 13 -2.51 13.73 12.82
CA ILE A 13 -1.81 14.98 13.18
C ILE A 13 -0.74 14.69 14.25
N LYS A 14 -1.08 13.91 15.30
CA LYS A 14 -0.10 13.50 16.32
C LYS A 14 1.06 12.72 15.72
N ALA A 15 0.78 11.78 14.83
CA ALA A 15 1.83 11.00 14.15
C ALA A 15 2.76 11.90 13.31
N ILE A 16 2.22 12.89 12.60
CA ILE A 16 3.01 13.87 11.84
C ILE A 16 3.87 14.73 12.79
N CYS A 17 3.30 15.22 13.90
CA CYS A 17 4.04 16.00 14.89
C CYS A 17 5.22 15.20 15.47
N ILE A 18 5.00 13.94 15.85
CA ILE A 18 6.06 13.05 16.35
C ILE A 18 7.15 12.88 15.28
N ASN A 19 6.77 12.71 14.01
CA ASN A 19 7.72 12.57 12.91
C ASN A 19 8.56 13.84 12.70
N ILE A 20 7.95 15.03 12.82
CA ILE A 20 8.67 16.31 12.75
C ILE A 20 9.65 16.45 13.92
N VAL A 21 9.26 16.08 15.14
CA VAL A 21 10.16 16.11 16.31
C VAL A 21 11.36 15.18 16.09
N LYS A 22 11.14 13.96 15.57
CA LYS A 22 12.23 13.04 15.20
C LYS A 22 13.19 13.67 14.18
N ALA A 23 12.66 14.32 13.15
CA ALA A 23 13.48 15.00 12.15
C ALA A 23 14.34 16.11 12.78
N ILE A 24 13.76 16.94 13.66
CA ILE A 24 14.49 18.00 14.37
C ILE A 24 15.61 17.40 15.22
N ILE A 25 15.35 16.30 15.94
CA ILE A 25 16.37 15.61 16.76
C ILE A 25 17.53 15.13 15.89
N VAL A 26 17.26 14.51 14.74
CA VAL A 26 18.30 14.01 13.84
C VAL A 26 19.13 15.16 13.25
N ILE A 27 18.50 16.23 12.80
CA ILE A 27 19.21 17.42 12.28
C ILE A 27 20.08 18.05 13.38
N PHE A 28 19.51 18.19 14.58
CA PHE A 28 20.23 18.76 15.72
C PHE A 28 21.43 17.90 16.13
N TYR A 29 21.31 16.57 16.06
CA TYR A 29 22.42 15.65 16.26
C TYR A 29 23.58 15.92 15.27
N PHE A 30 23.28 16.00 13.97
CA PHE A 30 24.31 16.31 12.98
C PHE A 30 24.92 17.71 13.18
N LEU A 31 24.12 18.70 13.60
CA LEU A 31 24.62 20.03 13.92
C LEU A 31 25.65 19.97 15.06
N ILE A 32 25.33 19.27 16.15
CA ILE A 32 26.28 19.06 17.26
C ILE A 32 27.54 18.35 16.77
N LEU A 33 27.41 17.29 15.96
CA LEU A 33 28.57 16.59 15.42
C LEU A 33 29.50 17.51 14.64
N ASN A 34 28.96 18.41 13.80
CA ASN A 34 29.74 19.39 13.05
C ASN A 34 30.44 20.42 13.96
N LEU A 35 29.81 20.81 15.07
CA LEU A 35 30.47 21.71 16.04
C LEU A 35 31.60 21.03 16.80
N ILE A 36 31.43 19.75 17.15
CA ILE A 36 32.43 18.97 17.88
C ILE A 36 33.62 18.66 16.97
N SER A 37 33.39 18.34 15.70
CA SER A 37 34.46 18.01 14.74
C SER A 37 35.47 19.15 14.54
N GLU A 38 35.05 20.41 14.71
CA GLU A 38 35.93 21.58 14.61
C GLU A 38 36.72 21.88 15.89
N LYS A 39 36.18 21.47 17.05
CA LYS A 39 36.71 21.88 18.37
C LYS A 39 37.57 20.82 19.05
N ILE A 40 37.39 19.55 18.71
CA ILE A 40 38.05 18.43 19.38
C ILE A 40 39.07 17.78 18.44
N GLY A 41 40.17 17.27 18.99
CA GLY A 41 41.16 16.51 18.23
C GLY A 41 40.58 15.26 17.58
N GLU A 42 41.11 14.90 16.41
CA GLU A 42 40.57 13.83 15.54
C GLU A 42 40.40 12.48 16.26
N GLU A 43 41.36 12.09 17.11
CA GLU A 43 41.32 10.80 17.82
C GLU A 43 40.16 10.72 18.83
N LEU A 44 39.96 11.78 19.62
CA LEU A 44 38.89 11.86 20.60
C LEU A 44 37.53 11.95 19.92
N PHE A 45 37.44 12.71 18.83
CA PHE A 45 36.24 12.80 18.02
C PHE A 45 35.84 11.44 17.44
N ARG A 46 36.80 10.72 16.84
CA ARG A 46 36.61 9.38 16.27
C ARG A 46 36.09 8.39 17.31
N ARG A 47 36.75 8.35 18.48
CA ARG A 47 36.34 7.49 19.59
C ARG A 47 34.93 7.84 20.09
N GLY A 48 34.61 9.14 20.15
CA GLY A 48 33.28 9.63 20.49
C GLY A 48 32.20 9.13 19.53
N ILE A 49 32.41 9.29 18.21
CA ILE A 49 31.48 8.81 17.18
C ILE A 49 31.27 7.29 17.29
N GLN A 50 32.34 6.53 17.50
CA GLN A 50 32.25 5.08 17.63
C GLN A 50 31.40 4.67 18.85
N ILE A 51 31.61 5.31 20.00
CA ILE A 51 30.80 5.06 21.21
C ILE A 51 29.33 5.43 20.96
N CYS A 52 29.06 6.60 20.38
CA CYS A 52 27.69 7.03 20.04
C CYS A 52 27.00 6.03 19.09
N THR A 53 27.73 5.53 18.10
CA THR A 53 27.23 4.54 17.14
C THR A 53 26.85 3.24 17.83
N MET A 54 27.68 2.75 18.76
CA MET A 54 27.38 1.55 19.54
C MET A 54 26.11 1.72 20.39
N ILE A 55 25.92 2.89 20.99
CA ILE A 55 24.72 3.21 21.76
C ILE A 55 23.48 3.21 20.84
N PHE A 56 23.55 3.86 19.68
CA PHE A 56 22.42 3.85 18.73
C PHE A 56 22.11 2.46 18.20
N LEU A 57 23.14 1.63 17.95
CA LEU A 57 22.94 0.26 17.53
C LEU A 57 22.20 -0.55 18.60
N PHE A 58 22.60 -0.42 19.86
CA PHE A 58 21.91 -1.08 20.98
C PHE A 58 20.46 -0.62 21.12
N VAL A 59 20.21 0.69 21.04
CA VAL A 59 18.86 1.27 21.07
C VAL A 59 18.02 0.77 19.89
N ALA A 60 18.59 0.71 18.67
CA ALA A 60 17.90 0.21 17.49
C ALA A 60 17.47 -1.24 17.67
N ILE A 61 18.38 -2.12 18.10
CA ILE A 61 18.08 -3.53 18.37
C ILE A 61 17.00 -3.65 19.44
N TYR A 62 17.09 -2.89 20.52
CA TYR A 62 16.07 -2.88 21.58
C TYR A 62 14.68 -2.49 21.06
N ILE A 63 14.58 -1.43 20.24
CA ILE A 63 13.31 -1.00 19.65
C ILE A 63 12.76 -2.08 18.71
N ILE A 64 13.61 -2.67 17.86
CA ILE A 64 13.21 -3.75 16.95
C ILE A 64 12.72 -4.97 17.72
N GLU A 65 13.41 -5.37 18.78
CA GLU A 65 13.01 -6.49 19.62
C GLU A 65 11.66 -6.24 20.29
N LYS A 66 11.46 -5.03 20.82
CA LYS A 66 10.18 -4.63 21.40
C LYS A 66 9.06 -4.62 20.36
N ALA A 67 9.34 -4.09 19.17
CA ALA A 67 8.39 -4.08 18.06
C ALA A 67 8.00 -5.49 17.61
N TYR A 68 8.96 -6.41 17.58
CA TYR A 68 8.70 -7.82 17.24
C TYR A 68 7.80 -8.50 18.28
N LYS A 69 8.02 -8.24 19.58
CA LYS A 69 7.19 -8.79 20.67
C LYS A 69 5.76 -8.25 20.65
N GLU A 70 5.58 -7.00 20.23
CA GLU A 70 4.28 -6.31 20.22
C GLU A 70 3.56 -6.40 18.86
N ASP A 71 4.16 -7.04 17.85
CA ASP A 71 3.71 -7.06 16.45
C ASP A 71 3.38 -5.65 15.92
N ASP A 72 4.19 -4.66 16.31
CA ASP A 72 3.96 -3.24 16.00
C ASP A 72 4.85 -2.79 14.84
N GLY A 73 4.28 -2.79 13.64
CA GLY A 73 4.96 -2.35 12.42
C GLY A 73 5.43 -0.89 12.46
N VAL A 74 4.79 -0.01 13.24
CA VAL A 74 5.21 1.39 13.36
C VAL A 74 6.50 1.48 14.18
N LYS A 75 6.56 0.77 15.32
CA LYS A 75 7.78 0.67 16.13
C LYS A 75 8.91 -0.05 15.39
N ALA A 76 8.58 -1.04 14.56
CA ALA A 76 9.58 -1.73 13.75
C ALA A 76 10.24 -0.77 12.75
N ILE A 77 9.44 0.05 12.06
CA ILE A 77 9.96 1.10 11.16
C ILE A 77 10.83 2.09 11.94
N ASP A 78 10.40 2.53 13.11
CA ASP A 78 11.20 3.43 13.96
C ASP A 78 12.55 2.79 14.36
N GLY A 79 12.55 1.49 14.69
CA GLY A 79 13.78 0.76 14.98
C GLY A 79 14.72 0.68 13.76
N ILE A 80 14.16 0.46 12.57
CA ILE A 80 14.92 0.49 11.31
C ILE A 80 15.48 1.90 11.03
N GLU A 81 14.75 2.97 11.32
CA GLU A 81 15.25 4.34 11.17
C GLU A 81 16.48 4.60 12.05
N VAL A 82 16.43 4.18 13.31
CA VAL A 82 17.57 4.30 14.23
C VAL A 82 18.74 3.42 13.77
N LEU A 83 18.45 2.23 13.23
CA LEU A 83 19.48 1.34 12.68
C LEU A 83 20.18 1.97 11.48
N VAL A 84 19.41 2.51 10.52
CA VAL A 84 19.94 3.20 9.34
C VAL A 84 20.75 4.42 9.76
N LEU A 85 20.31 5.18 10.77
CA LEU A 85 21.07 6.29 11.33
C LEU A 85 22.41 5.82 11.91
N ALA A 86 22.43 4.75 12.70
CA ALA A 86 23.66 4.19 13.26
C ALA A 86 24.63 3.75 12.16
N THR A 87 24.15 3.03 11.14
CA THR A 87 24.97 2.61 10.00
C THR A 87 25.50 3.81 9.20
N ALA A 88 24.67 4.84 9.01
CA ALA A 88 25.07 6.04 8.28
C ALA A 88 26.17 6.82 9.02
N VAL A 89 26.06 6.98 10.35
CA VAL A 89 27.08 7.63 11.18
C VAL A 89 28.39 6.83 11.20
N LEU A 90 28.30 5.49 11.28
CA LEU A 90 29.49 4.63 11.21
C LEU A 90 30.21 4.78 9.86
N THR A 91 29.43 4.77 8.77
CA THR A 91 29.94 4.89 7.41
C THR A 91 30.53 6.28 7.17
N LEU A 92 29.91 7.32 7.73
CA LEU A 92 30.40 8.69 7.72
C LEU A 92 31.83 8.76 8.28
N GLU A 93 32.03 8.23 9.49
CA GLU A 93 33.35 8.17 10.14
C GLU A 93 34.39 7.40 9.32
N TYR A 94 33.99 6.25 8.78
CA TYR A 94 34.88 5.39 8.02
C TYR A 94 35.36 6.07 6.74
N ILE A 95 34.44 6.67 5.97
CA ILE A 95 34.73 7.33 4.69
C ILE A 95 35.59 8.57 4.91
N THR A 96 35.22 9.44 5.86
CA THR A 96 35.97 10.68 6.09
C THR A 96 37.40 10.40 6.55
N ASN A 97 37.59 9.35 7.36
CA ASN A 97 38.93 8.95 7.80
C ASN A 97 39.75 8.27 6.69
N ARG A 98 39.13 7.38 5.90
CA ARG A 98 39.85 6.62 4.86
C ARG A 98 40.23 7.49 3.66
N PHE A 99 39.33 8.38 3.24
CA PHE A 99 39.48 9.19 2.03
C PHE A 99 39.90 10.63 2.30
N LYS A 100 40.05 11.04 3.56
CA LYS A 100 40.42 12.40 4.00
C LYS A 100 39.50 13.50 3.44
N PHE A 101 38.22 13.18 3.27
CA PHE A 101 37.21 14.19 2.93
C PHE A 101 36.91 15.08 4.13
N GLN A 102 36.49 16.32 3.88
CA GLN A 102 36.02 17.21 4.93
C GLN A 102 34.76 16.62 5.55
N PHE A 103 34.85 16.25 6.84
CA PHE A 103 33.75 15.66 7.60
C PHE A 103 32.49 16.52 7.51
N ASN A 104 32.64 17.85 7.62
CA ASN A 104 31.52 18.76 7.75
C ASN A 104 30.63 18.78 6.50
N SER A 105 31.23 18.78 5.31
CA SER A 105 30.48 18.76 4.04
C SER A 105 29.72 17.45 3.87
N TYR A 106 30.38 16.32 4.19
CA TYR A 106 29.79 14.99 4.04
C TYR A 106 28.68 14.73 5.07
N SER A 107 28.90 15.13 6.32
CA SER A 107 27.91 15.13 7.41
C SER A 107 26.69 15.98 7.08
N SER A 108 26.90 17.19 6.54
CA SER A 108 25.80 18.07 6.13
C SER A 108 24.96 17.46 5.02
N THR A 109 25.62 16.86 4.01
CA THR A 109 24.93 16.16 2.91
C THR A 109 24.05 15.03 3.45
N LEU A 110 24.57 14.23 4.38
CA LEU A 110 23.84 13.14 5.00
C LEU A 110 22.63 13.65 5.81
N SER A 111 22.79 14.76 6.55
CA SER A 111 21.71 15.43 7.28
C SER A 111 20.55 15.83 6.34
N TYR A 112 20.86 16.39 5.16
CA TYR A 112 19.84 16.73 4.16
C TYR A 112 19.09 15.50 3.63
N VAL A 113 19.78 14.37 3.41
CA VAL A 113 19.15 13.12 2.98
C VAL A 113 18.13 12.63 4.02
N PHE A 114 18.50 12.66 5.31
CA PHE A 114 17.56 12.32 6.40
C PHE A 114 16.39 13.30 6.47
N ALA A 115 16.64 14.61 6.33
CA ALA A 115 15.58 15.61 6.33
C ALA A 115 14.54 15.35 5.21
N ILE A 116 15.01 15.08 3.99
CA ILE A 116 14.14 14.73 2.85
C ILE A 116 13.32 13.47 3.17
N TYR A 117 13.95 12.43 3.72
CA TYR A 117 13.26 11.21 4.12
C TYR A 117 12.11 11.48 5.10
N PHE A 118 12.34 12.26 6.17
CA PHE A 118 11.30 12.56 7.14
C PHE A 118 10.18 13.42 6.56
N VAL A 119 10.49 14.36 5.65
CA VAL A 119 9.48 15.14 4.93
C VAL A 119 8.59 14.24 4.08
N LEU A 120 9.19 13.33 3.30
CA LEU A 120 8.44 12.36 2.49
C LEU A 120 7.58 11.44 3.36
N LYS A 121 8.11 10.95 4.49
CA LYS A 121 7.35 10.14 5.46
C LYS A 121 6.14 10.92 6.00
N SER A 122 6.29 12.20 6.34
CA SER A 122 5.16 13.04 6.78
C SER A 122 4.07 13.16 5.70
N ILE A 123 4.45 13.34 4.44
CA ILE A 123 3.48 13.38 3.31
C ILE A 123 2.76 12.04 3.19
N VAL A 124 3.48 10.91 3.27
CA VAL A 124 2.88 9.57 3.22
C VAL A 124 1.88 9.37 4.36
N ILE A 125 2.21 9.78 5.59
CA ILE A 125 1.30 9.69 6.75
C ILE A 125 0.04 10.54 6.51
N TYR A 126 0.19 11.77 6.01
CA TYR A 126 -0.93 12.65 5.69
C TYR A 126 -1.88 12.04 4.65
N THR A 127 -1.32 11.49 3.56
CA THR A 127 -2.14 10.86 2.50
C THR A 127 -2.89 9.63 2.99
N LYS A 128 -2.30 8.84 3.90
CA LYS A 128 -3.00 7.70 4.53
C LYS A 128 -4.17 8.17 5.39
N GLY A 129 -3.97 9.21 6.20
CA GLY A 129 -5.04 9.78 7.03
C GLY A 129 -6.22 10.30 6.21
N ARG A 130 -5.94 11.04 5.13
CA ARG A 130 -6.99 11.53 4.21
C ARG A 130 -7.81 10.39 3.60
N LYS A 131 -7.16 9.31 3.15
CA LYS A 131 -7.84 8.14 2.57
C LYS A 131 -8.73 7.41 3.58
N GLU A 132 -8.32 7.35 4.85
CA GLU A 132 -9.11 6.69 5.89
C GLU A 132 -10.34 7.51 6.29
N VAL A 133 -10.21 8.84 6.33
CA VAL A 133 -11.34 9.75 6.51
C VAL A 133 -12.33 9.67 5.34
N GLU A 134 -11.86 9.54 4.11
CA GLU A 134 -12.74 9.37 2.95
C GLU A 134 -13.47 8.02 2.98
N LYS A 135 -12.79 6.94 3.36
CA LYS A 135 -13.42 5.62 3.50
C LYS A 135 -14.49 5.58 4.60
N SER A 136 -14.27 6.25 5.73
CA SER A 136 -15.27 6.31 6.79
C SER A 136 -16.49 7.17 6.45
N LEU A 137 -16.38 8.03 5.43
CA LEU A 137 -17.51 8.79 4.87
C LEU A 137 -18.22 8.06 3.73
N SER A 138 -17.60 7.05 3.14
CA SER A 138 -18.12 6.29 1.99
C SER A 138 -19.10 5.17 2.38
N ASP A 139 -19.90 5.37 3.42
CA ASP A 139 -21.10 4.54 3.73
C ASP A 139 -22.17 4.61 2.61
N ILE A 140 -22.00 5.52 1.64
CA ILE A 140 -22.88 5.67 0.47
C ILE A 140 -22.67 4.54 -0.55
N GLU A 141 -21.49 3.88 -0.62
CA GLU A 141 -21.32 2.71 -1.49
C GLU A 141 -22.14 1.49 -1.00
N GLU A 142 -22.40 1.37 0.30
CA GLU A 142 -23.27 0.31 0.82
C GLU A 142 -24.76 0.59 0.50
N ILE A 143 -25.15 1.86 0.40
CA ILE A 143 -26.50 2.29 0.00
C ILE A 143 -26.71 2.09 -1.51
N VAL A 144 -25.72 2.41 -2.35
CA VAL A 144 -25.78 2.19 -3.81
C VAL A 144 -25.79 0.71 -4.18
N LYS A 145 -25.23 -0.18 -3.36
CA LYS A 145 -25.35 -1.64 -3.55
C LYS A 145 -26.69 -2.23 -3.08
N LYS A 146 -27.43 -1.56 -2.18
CA LYS A 146 -28.79 -1.96 -1.78
C LYS A 146 -29.86 -1.50 -2.79
N GLU A 147 -29.56 -0.45 -3.57
CA GLU A 147 -30.37 0.01 -4.69
C GLU A 147 -29.81 -0.45 -6.05
N GLU A 148 -29.39 -1.72 -6.17
CA GLU A 148 -29.36 -2.31 -7.50
C GLU A 148 -30.80 -2.19 -8.06
N PRO A 149 -31.02 -1.47 -9.18
CA PRO A 149 -32.34 -1.43 -9.77
C PRO A 149 -32.69 -2.87 -10.09
N ILE A 150 -33.77 -3.37 -9.48
CA ILE A 150 -34.37 -4.66 -9.84
C ILE A 150 -34.45 -4.63 -11.36
N LYS A 151 -33.57 -5.38 -12.02
CA LYS A 151 -33.64 -5.60 -13.46
C LYS A 151 -34.99 -6.27 -13.64
N LYS A 152 -36.00 -5.49 -14.02
CA LYS A 152 -37.24 -6.03 -14.56
C LYS A 152 -36.81 -6.74 -15.83
N GLU A 153 -36.52 -8.04 -15.71
CA GLU A 153 -36.34 -8.90 -16.86
C GLU A 153 -37.59 -8.69 -17.72
N ALA A 154 -37.38 -8.19 -18.93
CA ALA A 154 -38.43 -8.06 -19.92
C ALA A 154 -38.81 -9.46 -20.44
N THR A 155 -39.39 -10.28 -19.56
CA THR A 155 -39.88 -11.62 -19.87
C THR A 155 -41.27 -11.52 -20.49
N LYS A 156 -41.40 -10.83 -21.63
CA LYS A 156 -42.64 -10.87 -22.45
C LYS A 156 -42.40 -10.23 -23.81
N LYS A 157 -41.78 -10.97 -24.72
CA LYS A 157 -41.95 -10.81 -26.20
C LYS A 157 -41.22 -11.87 -27.03
N ARG A 158 -40.48 -12.81 -26.41
CA ARG A 158 -39.75 -13.87 -27.15
C ARG A 158 -40.39 -15.27 -27.12
N LYS A 159 -41.57 -15.45 -26.52
CA LYS A 159 -42.32 -16.73 -26.57
C LYS A 159 -43.25 -16.85 -27.79
N GLU A 160 -43.84 -15.76 -28.26
CA GLU A 160 -44.79 -15.81 -29.39
C GLU A 160 -44.13 -16.09 -30.74
N LYS A 161 -42.85 -15.70 -30.94
CA LYS A 161 -42.15 -15.91 -32.22
C LYS A 161 -41.54 -17.31 -32.38
N VAL A 162 -41.46 -18.11 -31.31
CA VAL A 162 -40.91 -19.47 -31.35
C VAL A 162 -42.02 -20.51 -31.56
N GLU A 163 -43.21 -20.29 -30.98
CA GLU A 163 -44.39 -21.15 -31.20
C GLU A 163 -44.95 -21.06 -32.63
N GLU A 164 -44.83 -19.90 -33.31
CA GLU A 164 -45.28 -19.75 -34.70
C GLU A 164 -44.36 -20.49 -35.70
N ILE A 165 -43.09 -20.67 -35.35
CA ILE A 165 -42.10 -21.38 -36.20
C ILE A 165 -42.25 -22.90 -35.99
N GLU A 166 -42.46 -23.38 -34.76
CA GLU A 166 -42.68 -24.82 -34.49
C GLU A 166 -44.01 -25.36 -35.03
N ASN A 167 -45.08 -24.54 -35.09
CA ASN A 167 -46.36 -24.98 -35.66
C ASN A 167 -46.37 -24.99 -37.21
N LYS A 168 -45.55 -24.16 -37.87
CA LYS A 168 -45.36 -24.23 -39.33
C LYS A 168 -44.53 -25.45 -39.75
N GLU A 169 -43.57 -25.89 -38.93
CA GLU A 169 -42.76 -27.10 -39.20
C GLU A 169 -43.50 -28.42 -38.95
N LYS A 170 -44.46 -28.45 -38.01
CA LYS A 170 -45.29 -29.63 -37.75
C LYS A 170 -46.36 -29.87 -38.81
N THR A 171 -46.94 -28.80 -39.39
CA THR A 171 -47.95 -28.90 -40.47
C THR A 171 -47.34 -29.40 -41.79
N ASN A 172 -46.12 -28.98 -42.14
CA ASN A 172 -45.43 -29.41 -43.38
C ASN A 172 -44.89 -30.86 -43.34
N LYS A 173 -44.73 -31.46 -42.15
CA LYS A 173 -44.24 -32.84 -41.98
C LYS A 173 -45.35 -33.91 -42.07
N GLN A 174 -46.62 -33.50 -42.05
CA GLN A 174 -47.77 -34.40 -42.06
C GLN A 174 -48.36 -34.60 -43.48
N GLU A 175 -48.20 -33.62 -44.40
CA GLU A 175 -48.57 -33.80 -45.82
C GLU A 175 -47.59 -34.69 -46.60
N ASN A 176 -46.31 -34.74 -46.21
CA ASN A 176 -45.31 -35.58 -46.90
C ASN A 176 -45.30 -37.07 -46.47
N LYS A 177 -46.15 -37.48 -45.51
CA LYS A 177 -46.29 -38.88 -45.08
C LYS A 177 -47.38 -39.65 -45.84
N THR A 178 -48.24 -38.98 -46.59
CA THR A 178 -49.31 -39.65 -47.36
C THR A 178 -48.85 -40.08 -48.76
N THR A 179 -47.77 -39.50 -49.29
CA THR A 179 -47.27 -39.82 -50.65
C THR A 179 -46.26 -40.97 -50.68
N LYS A 180 -45.68 -41.39 -49.55
CA LYS A 180 -44.65 -42.46 -49.50
C LYS A 180 -45.14 -43.86 -49.11
N LYS A 181 -46.46 -44.07 -48.92
CA LYS A 181 -47.03 -45.38 -48.54
C LYS A 181 -47.62 -46.19 -49.72
N LYS A 182 -47.62 -45.66 -50.95
CA LYS A 182 -48.10 -46.39 -52.15
C LYS A 182 -47.01 -47.08 -52.99
N THR A 183 -45.72 -46.80 -52.81
CA THR A 183 -44.67 -47.33 -53.73
C THR A 183 -43.82 -48.49 -53.18
N LYS A 184 -44.28 -49.23 -52.16
CA LYS A 184 -43.54 -50.40 -51.63
C LYS A 184 -44.35 -51.68 -51.42
N LYS A 185 -45.56 -51.77 -51.99
CA LYS A 185 -46.39 -53.00 -51.97
C LYS A 185 -46.55 -53.70 -53.32
N GLU A 186 -45.96 -53.20 -54.41
CA GLU A 186 -46.04 -53.83 -55.75
C GLU A 186 -44.75 -54.51 -56.24
N VAL A 187 -43.74 -54.71 -55.38
CA VAL A 187 -42.52 -55.49 -55.73
C VAL A 187 -42.50 -56.89 -55.08
N LYS A 188 -43.67 -57.39 -54.65
CA LYS A 188 -43.86 -58.80 -54.24
C LYS A 188 -45.26 -59.28 -54.68
N ASN A 189 -45.50 -59.28 -55.99
CA ASN A 189 -46.39 -60.23 -56.66
C ASN A 189 -46.25 -60.04 -58.17
N ASN A 190 -45.18 -60.63 -58.71
CA ASN A 190 -45.10 -61.17 -60.06
C ASN A 190 -44.03 -62.27 -60.01
N GLY A 191 -44.43 -63.37 -59.40
CA GLY A 191 -44.10 -64.73 -59.80
C GLY A 191 -45.41 -65.41 -60.11
#